data_AF-I6F0V6-F1
#
_entry.id   AF-I6F0V6-F1
#
_cell.length_a   1.000
_cell.length_b   1.000
_cell.length_c   1.000
_cell.angle_alpha   90.00
_cell.angle_beta   90.00
_cell.angle_gamma   90.00
#
_symmetry.space_group_name_H-M   'P 1'
#
loop_
_entity.id
_entity.type
_entity.pdbx_description
1 polymer ?
#
loop_
_entity_poly.entity_id
_entity_poly.type
_entity_poly.pdbx_seq_one_letter_code
_entity_poly.pdbx_strand_id
1 'polypeptide(L)'
;MTAKLPEISYPVPSNKNGHAFSSVEALLSMLGGESSGLYLVGSQGMWHGGIHITDATIPWCALSTDSEPEKEYCRELYKGEQFIRCMADGEIVAWRVCRDYESAAIEWRGEKLFASTSFVLVKHYIQPADNAESGLTFFTLYMNLAPWAAYGQQGRQADRKVAGIQRYYTSAEDMQAGREAGKLNKDTLVTLSDAIVTRSRDRRQFTEVTITRETKNAAGETLAAGTKVWTVSDRGSLRAIKSAPVPSWWAKCTPAYTTQPEGVVNCTSRTDWGYYLSREDVLHNKKAGRLTAGFPLSYEPGNTAQQVIRPGDAARTFSLVTLGRDKDTLKKGDRVWVVSDGDSLTPVAPAASGSEPVFNDVYVPPVPVTV
;
A
#
# COMPACT_ATOMS: atom_id res chain seq x y z
N MET A 1 18.98 38.02 15.52
CA MET A 1 18.29 36.89 14.83
C MET A 1 16.91 36.79 15.45
N THR A 2 15.85 36.44 14.72
CA THR A 2 14.51 36.30 15.32
C THR A 2 14.35 34.93 15.98
N ALA A 3 13.51 34.84 17.01
CA ALA A 3 13.10 33.59 17.61
C ALA A 3 12.53 32.62 16.56
N LYS A 4 12.79 31.32 16.75
CA LYS A 4 12.37 30.23 15.88
C LYS A 4 11.81 29.12 16.76
N LEU A 5 10.51 28.87 16.63
CA LEU A 5 9.83 27.79 17.32
C LEU A 5 9.34 26.80 16.25
N PRO A 6 9.69 25.51 16.34
CA PRO A 6 9.13 24.52 15.42
C PRO A 6 7.64 24.35 15.69
N GLU A 7 6.86 23.98 14.67
CA GLU A 7 5.51 23.47 14.90
C GLU A 7 5.63 22.16 15.70
N ILE A 8 4.78 21.99 16.72
CA ILE A 8 4.78 20.82 17.60
C ILE A 8 3.49 20.03 17.36
N SER A 9 3.62 18.70 17.30
CA SER A 9 2.47 17.81 17.16
C SER A 9 2.57 16.61 18.11
N TYR A 10 1.43 16.00 18.44
CA TYR A 10 1.47 14.72 19.16
C TYR A 10 2.01 13.62 18.24
N PRO A 11 2.86 12.70 18.76
CA PRO A 11 3.53 11.67 17.96
C PRO A 11 2.58 10.65 17.34
N VAL A 12 1.32 10.62 17.78
CA VAL A 12 0.26 9.74 17.28
C VAL A 12 -1.10 10.45 17.31
N PRO A 13 -2.05 10.05 16.45
CA PRO A 13 -3.44 10.47 16.57
C PRO A 13 -4.16 9.75 17.70
N SER A 14 -5.23 10.37 18.19
CA SER A 14 -6.10 9.84 19.24
C SER A 14 -7.06 8.75 18.78
N ASN A 15 -7.19 8.54 17.46
CA ASN A 15 -8.01 7.48 16.88
C ASN A 15 -7.64 7.16 15.42
N LYS A 16 -8.27 6.10 14.89
CA LYS A 16 -8.12 5.64 13.50
C LYS A 16 -8.52 6.63 12.40
N ASN A 17 -9.24 7.70 12.74
CA ASN A 17 -9.61 8.75 11.79
C ASN A 17 -8.55 9.86 11.71
N GLY A 18 -7.48 9.77 12.50
CA GLY A 18 -6.35 10.70 12.46
C GLY A 18 -6.54 11.98 13.28
N HIS A 19 -7.56 12.03 14.16
CA HIS A 19 -7.76 13.19 15.02
C HIS A 19 -6.58 13.37 15.98
N ALA A 20 -6.24 14.61 16.32
CA ALA A 20 -5.25 14.90 17.35
C ALA A 20 -5.82 14.58 18.75
N PHE A 21 -4.94 14.48 19.75
CA PHE A 21 -5.36 14.52 21.15
C PHE A 21 -5.77 15.94 21.53
N SER A 22 -6.69 16.06 22.48
CA SER A 22 -7.14 17.35 23.00
C SER A 22 -6.14 17.97 23.99
N SER A 23 -5.32 17.15 24.64
CA SER A 23 -4.30 17.62 25.60
C SER A 23 -3.18 16.57 25.80
N VAL A 24 -2.10 17.00 26.46
CA VAL A 24 -0.97 16.13 26.83
C VAL A 24 -1.43 15.07 27.84
N GLU A 25 -2.30 15.43 28.78
CA GLU A 25 -2.84 14.52 29.78
C GLU A 25 -3.68 13.41 29.14
N ALA A 26 -4.43 13.72 28.08
CA ALA A 26 -5.19 12.73 27.33
C ALA A 26 -4.25 11.73 26.61
N LEU A 27 -3.14 12.21 26.03
CA LEU A 27 -2.12 11.35 25.45
C LEU A 27 -1.46 10.48 26.52
N LEU A 28 -0.97 11.08 27.61
CA LEU A 28 -0.30 10.34 28.70
C LEU A 28 -1.24 9.33 29.37
N SER A 29 -2.52 9.67 29.55
CA SER A 29 -3.52 8.74 30.05
C SER A 29 -3.72 7.55 29.13
N MET A 30 -3.66 7.75 27.81
CA MET A 30 -3.76 6.65 26.84
C MET A 30 -2.49 5.78 26.88
N LEU A 31 -1.31 6.39 26.88
CA LEU A 31 -0.03 5.69 26.98
C LEU A 31 0.17 5.01 28.34
N GLY A 32 -0.56 5.40 29.38
CA GLY A 32 -0.61 4.71 30.66
C GLY A 32 -1.15 3.28 30.57
N GLY A 33 -1.79 2.91 29.45
CA GLY A 33 -2.19 1.53 29.16
C GLY A 33 -1.05 0.63 28.68
N GLU A 34 0.15 1.17 28.43
CA GLU A 34 1.31 0.36 28.05
C GLU A 34 1.79 -0.51 29.23
N SER A 35 2.18 -1.74 28.93
CA SER A 35 2.67 -2.69 29.95
C SER A 35 4.09 -2.37 30.44
N SER A 36 4.84 -1.57 29.68
CA SER A 36 6.21 -1.17 29.98
C SER A 36 6.58 0.13 29.25
N GLY A 37 7.72 0.74 29.60
CA GLY A 37 8.20 1.94 28.91
C GLY A 37 7.35 3.18 29.16
N LEU A 38 6.72 3.25 30.34
CA LEU A 38 5.96 4.42 30.78
C LEU A 38 6.88 5.65 30.88
N TYR A 39 6.37 6.78 30.42
CA TYR A 39 6.95 8.10 30.68
C TYR A 39 6.45 8.58 32.04
N LEU A 40 7.22 9.20 32.93
CA LEU A 40 8.62 9.63 32.99
C LEU A 40 9.50 8.63 33.78
N VAL A 41 8.84 7.62 34.37
CA VAL A 41 9.44 6.61 35.25
C VAL A 41 8.98 5.25 34.76
N GLY A 42 9.93 4.40 34.37
CA GLY A 42 9.65 3.06 33.89
C GLY A 42 9.16 2.12 35.00
N SER A 43 8.72 0.92 34.61
CA SER A 43 8.19 -0.10 35.54
C SER A 43 9.17 -0.56 36.62
N GLN A 44 10.47 -0.30 36.43
CA GLN A 44 11.54 -0.59 37.40
C GLN A 44 11.90 0.61 38.30
N GLY A 45 11.11 1.69 38.28
CA GLY A 45 11.37 2.89 39.08
C GLY A 45 12.52 3.77 38.59
N MET A 46 13.07 3.49 37.40
CA MET A 46 14.13 4.28 36.78
C MET A 46 13.54 5.38 35.90
N TRP A 47 14.24 6.53 35.83
CA TRP A 47 13.93 7.59 34.88
C TRP A 47 13.92 7.05 33.45
N HIS A 48 12.88 7.42 32.71
CA HIS A 48 12.66 6.97 31.35
C HIS A 48 12.26 8.18 30.49
N GLY A 49 13.18 8.61 29.62
CA GLY A 49 13.01 9.80 28.78
C GLY A 49 12.26 9.54 27.47
N GLY A 50 11.87 8.30 27.19
CA GLY A 50 11.12 7.91 26.01
C GLY A 50 9.64 7.68 26.28
N ILE A 51 8.89 7.46 25.20
CA ILE A 51 7.53 6.92 25.24
C ILE A 51 7.53 5.62 24.44
N HIS A 52 6.78 4.63 24.91
CA HIS A 52 6.49 3.43 24.14
C HIS A 52 5.09 3.56 23.54
N ILE A 53 4.95 3.09 22.31
CA ILE A 53 3.68 3.09 21.58
C ILE A 53 3.53 1.70 20.99
N THR A 54 2.53 0.96 21.45
CA THR A 54 2.22 -0.38 20.94
C THR A 54 0.78 -0.45 20.45
N ASP A 55 0.44 -1.60 19.89
CA ASP A 55 -0.92 -1.96 19.52
C ASP A 55 -1.89 -2.04 20.72
N ALA A 56 -1.38 -2.15 21.95
CA ALA A 56 -2.21 -2.13 23.15
C ALA A 56 -2.92 -0.78 23.36
N THR A 57 -2.26 0.33 23.03
CA THR A 57 -2.82 1.68 23.22
C THR A 57 -3.18 2.38 21.91
N ILE A 58 -2.38 2.19 20.85
CA ILE A 58 -2.53 2.86 19.54
C ILE A 58 -2.59 1.82 18.39
N PRO A 59 -3.57 0.90 18.37
CA PRO A 59 -3.64 -0.18 17.37
C PRO A 59 -3.79 0.33 15.93
N TRP A 60 -4.33 1.54 15.73
CA TRP A 60 -4.50 2.13 14.39
C TRP A 60 -3.19 2.65 13.77
N CYS A 61 -2.09 2.73 14.53
CA CYS A 61 -0.76 3.03 13.99
C CYS A 61 0.08 1.77 13.77
N ALA A 62 -0.33 0.63 14.32
CA ALA A 62 0.36 -0.63 14.12
C ALA A 62 0.19 -1.10 12.67
N LEU A 63 1.22 -1.69 12.10
CA LEU A 63 1.22 -2.24 10.75
C LEU A 63 1.89 -3.61 10.76
N SER A 64 1.14 -4.62 10.36
CA SER A 64 1.61 -6.01 10.35
C SER A 64 1.95 -6.51 8.96
N THR A 65 2.90 -7.43 8.89
CA THR A 65 3.12 -8.30 7.72
C THR A 65 2.12 -9.45 7.72
N ASP A 66 1.99 -10.16 6.60
CA ASP A 66 1.25 -11.43 6.52
C ASP A 66 2.15 -12.65 6.76
N SER A 67 3.31 -12.46 7.40
CA SER A 67 4.23 -13.55 7.71
C SER A 67 3.65 -14.52 8.75
N GLU A 68 4.05 -15.79 8.68
CA GLU A 68 3.58 -16.81 9.63
C GLU A 68 3.90 -16.47 11.11
N PRO A 69 5.10 -15.96 11.46
CA PRO A 69 5.38 -15.54 12.83
C PRO A 69 4.42 -14.44 13.32
N GLU A 70 4.05 -13.51 12.45
CA GLU A 70 3.15 -12.43 12.84
C GLU A 70 1.68 -12.89 12.97
N LYS A 71 1.25 -13.87 12.17
CA LYS A 71 -0.06 -14.52 12.32
C LYS A 71 -0.18 -15.33 13.61
N GLU A 72 0.92 -15.89 14.10
CA GLU A 72 0.97 -16.58 15.39
C GLU A 72 0.76 -15.58 16.55
N TYR A 73 1.38 -14.40 16.45
CA TYR A 73 1.25 -13.34 17.44
C TYR A 73 -0.12 -12.62 17.38
N CYS A 74 -0.57 -12.25 16.18
CA CYS A 74 -1.76 -11.44 15.98
C CYS A 74 -2.79 -12.13 15.07
N ARG A 75 -3.98 -12.41 15.64
CA ARG A 75 -5.09 -13.05 14.92
C ARG A 75 -5.64 -12.19 13.77
N GLU A 76 -5.60 -10.87 13.94
CA GLU A 76 -6.05 -9.91 12.93
C GLU A 76 -4.95 -8.90 12.62
N LEU A 77 -4.38 -8.98 11.41
CA LEU A 77 -3.28 -8.11 10.99
C LEU A 77 -3.66 -6.62 11.09
N TYR A 78 -2.75 -5.82 11.69
CA TYR A 78 -2.90 -4.38 11.80
C TYR A 78 -2.67 -3.68 10.45
N LYS A 79 -3.49 -2.69 10.11
CA LYS A 79 -3.55 -2.12 8.74
C LYS A 79 -2.76 -0.84 8.55
N GLY A 80 -2.15 -0.30 9.61
CA GLY A 80 -1.52 1.01 9.59
C GLY A 80 -2.49 2.09 9.12
N GLU A 81 -3.70 2.16 9.70
CA GLU A 81 -4.70 3.16 9.31
C GLU A 81 -4.19 4.60 9.47
N GLN A 82 -3.24 4.82 10.36
CA GLN A 82 -2.60 6.11 10.63
C GLN A 82 -1.09 5.98 10.76
N PHE A 83 -0.40 7.09 10.55
CA PHE A 83 1.04 7.20 10.78
C PHE A 83 1.34 7.74 12.17
N ILE A 84 2.50 7.34 12.71
CA ILE A 84 3.20 8.15 13.70
C ILE A 84 3.64 9.49 13.07
N ARG A 85 3.85 10.51 13.89
CA ARG A 85 4.11 11.88 13.47
C ARG A 85 5.40 12.40 14.09
N CYS A 86 6.07 13.29 13.36
CA CYS A 86 7.17 14.05 13.93
C CYS A 86 6.61 14.94 15.06
N MET A 87 7.23 14.91 16.24
CA MET A 87 6.77 15.69 17.39
C MET A 87 7.07 17.17 17.23
N ALA A 88 8.06 17.50 16.39
CA ALA A 88 8.40 18.85 16.02
C ALA A 88 8.90 18.89 14.57
N ASP A 89 8.76 20.03 13.90
CA ASP A 89 9.41 20.28 12.62
C ASP A 89 10.92 20.03 12.71
N GLY A 90 11.51 19.55 11.62
CA GLY A 90 12.93 19.26 11.60
C GLY A 90 13.43 18.67 10.30
N GLU A 91 14.57 18.00 10.40
CA GLU A 91 15.25 17.40 9.26
C GLU A 91 15.63 15.96 9.60
N ILE A 92 15.24 15.01 8.75
CA ILE A 92 15.76 13.64 8.84
C ILE A 92 17.24 13.68 8.47
N VAL A 93 18.08 13.21 9.40
CA VAL A 93 19.54 13.22 9.29
C VAL A 93 20.14 11.82 9.27
N ALA A 94 19.37 10.79 9.61
CA ALA A 94 19.74 9.40 9.42
C ALA A 94 18.49 8.51 9.43
N TRP A 95 18.54 7.38 8.75
CA TRP A 95 17.50 6.35 8.84
C TRP A 95 18.06 4.96 8.61
N ARG A 96 17.26 3.96 8.96
CA ARG A 96 17.39 2.57 8.50
C ARG A 96 16.02 2.11 8.06
N VAL A 97 15.93 1.52 6.87
CA VAL A 97 14.74 0.80 6.41
C VAL A 97 15.09 -0.68 6.32
N CYS A 98 14.56 -1.50 7.22
CA CYS A 98 14.67 -2.94 7.10
C CYS A 98 13.82 -3.43 5.93
N ARG A 99 14.35 -4.35 5.12
CA ARG A 99 13.59 -4.93 4.00
C ARG A 99 12.42 -5.76 4.51
N ASP A 100 12.67 -6.57 5.53
CA ASP A 100 11.70 -7.41 6.22
C ASP A 100 12.10 -7.48 7.72
N TYR A 101 11.41 -8.24 8.54
CA TYR A 101 11.97 -8.69 9.81
C TYR A 101 13.26 -9.45 9.51
N GLU A 102 14.39 -8.97 10.01
CA GLU A 102 15.69 -9.57 9.71
C GLU A 102 15.68 -11.09 9.99
N SER A 103 16.31 -11.86 9.09
CA SER A 103 16.17 -13.32 8.99
C SER A 103 16.80 -14.13 10.14
N ALA A 104 17.19 -13.50 11.24
CA ALA A 104 17.64 -14.17 12.44
C ALA A 104 16.74 -13.75 13.60
N ALA A 105 15.73 -14.58 13.88
CA ALA A 105 15.00 -14.46 15.12
C ALA A 105 15.99 -14.40 16.29
N ILE A 106 15.81 -13.44 17.19
CA ILE A 106 16.60 -13.36 18.41
C ILE A 106 16.05 -14.42 19.35
N GLU A 107 16.87 -15.41 19.69
CA GLU A 107 16.55 -16.39 20.73
C GLU A 107 16.47 -15.65 22.07
N TRP A 108 15.27 -15.53 22.62
CA TRP A 108 15.01 -14.82 23.87
C TRP A 108 14.06 -15.63 24.74
N ARG A 109 14.54 -16.06 25.92
CA ARG A 109 13.77 -16.85 26.90
C ARG A 109 13.14 -18.13 26.32
N GLY A 110 13.79 -18.74 25.33
CA GLY A 110 13.29 -19.95 24.66
C GLY A 110 12.28 -19.69 23.55
N GLU A 111 12.04 -18.42 23.20
CA GLU A 111 11.20 -17.98 22.10
C GLU A 111 12.03 -17.29 21.01
N LYS A 112 11.46 -17.24 19.81
CA LYS A 112 12.04 -16.56 18.65
C LYS A 112 11.43 -15.18 18.49
N LEU A 113 12.18 -14.14 18.79
CA LEU A 113 11.75 -12.76 18.65
C LEU A 113 12.09 -12.23 17.25
N PHE A 114 11.08 -11.82 16.50
CA PHE A 114 11.23 -11.11 15.23
C PHE A 114 11.02 -9.62 15.46
N ALA A 115 11.98 -8.79 15.06
CA ALA A 115 11.90 -7.35 15.23
C ALA A 115 12.44 -6.63 14.00
N SER A 116 11.80 -5.52 13.63
CA SER A 116 12.34 -4.58 12.64
C SER A 116 13.19 -3.56 13.39
N THR A 117 14.42 -3.36 12.95
CA THR A 117 15.30 -2.30 13.47
C THR A 117 15.19 -1.01 12.66
N SER A 118 14.13 -0.87 11.85
CA SER A 118 13.89 0.34 11.08
C SER A 118 13.74 1.54 12.01
N PHE A 119 14.41 2.64 11.68
CA PHE A 119 14.36 3.87 12.45
C PHE A 119 14.47 5.10 11.58
N VAL A 120 14.01 6.23 12.11
CA VAL A 120 14.24 7.58 11.57
C VAL A 120 14.77 8.47 12.68
N LEU A 121 15.87 9.18 12.41
CA LEU A 121 16.45 10.18 13.30
C LEU A 121 16.18 11.58 12.75
N VAL A 122 15.44 12.38 13.51
CA VAL A 122 15.10 13.76 13.15
C VAL A 122 15.89 14.72 14.02
N LYS A 123 16.56 15.68 13.38
CA LYS A 123 17.22 16.81 14.00
C LYS A 123 16.27 18.00 14.04
N HIS A 124 16.19 18.65 15.18
CA HIS A 124 15.37 19.84 15.38
C HIS A 124 16.24 21.02 15.78
N TYR A 125 15.76 22.22 15.48
CA TYR A 125 16.37 23.45 15.94
C TYR A 125 15.31 24.38 16.51
N ILE A 126 15.55 24.88 17.72
CA ILE A 126 14.72 25.89 18.37
C ILE A 126 15.61 27.05 18.80
N GLN A 127 15.08 28.26 18.71
CA GLN A 127 15.72 29.47 19.22
C GLN A 127 14.65 30.29 19.95
N PRO A 128 14.49 30.12 21.27
CA PRO A 128 13.40 30.75 22.01
C PRO A 128 13.48 32.28 22.11
N ALA A 129 14.65 32.88 21.88
CA ALA A 129 14.84 34.33 22.00
C ALA A 129 15.47 34.94 20.74
N ASP A 130 15.42 36.28 20.62
CA ASP A 130 15.99 37.03 19.49
C ASP A 130 17.53 37.15 19.53
N ASN A 131 18.19 36.14 20.10
CA ASN A 131 19.64 36.02 20.17
C ASN A 131 20.09 34.61 19.78
N ALA A 132 21.26 34.52 19.14
CA ALA A 132 21.79 33.25 18.63
C ALA A 132 22.18 32.27 19.74
N GLU A 133 22.54 32.78 20.93
CA GLU A 133 22.95 31.97 22.10
C GLU A 133 21.79 31.14 22.69
N SER A 134 20.54 31.55 22.44
CA SER A 134 19.36 30.78 22.83
C SER A 134 19.09 29.56 21.94
N GLY A 135 19.87 29.38 20.86
CA GLY A 135 19.71 28.26 19.94
C GLY A 135 20.02 26.91 20.59
N LEU A 136 19.08 25.97 20.49
CA LEU A 136 19.24 24.59 20.93
C LEU A 136 18.99 23.64 19.76
N THR A 137 19.89 22.67 19.59
CA THR A 137 19.69 21.53 18.71
C THR A 137 19.38 20.31 19.55
N PHE A 138 18.33 19.59 19.19
CA PHE A 138 17.96 18.32 19.81
C PHE A 138 17.52 17.32 18.75
N PHE A 139 17.45 16.05 19.12
CA PHE A 139 17.13 14.97 18.21
C PHE A 139 16.00 14.11 18.76
N THR A 140 15.12 13.66 17.87
CA THR A 140 14.11 12.64 18.18
C THR A 140 14.39 11.39 17.36
N LEU A 141 14.46 10.25 18.03
CA LEU A 141 14.70 8.95 17.41
C LEU A 141 13.42 8.11 17.44
N TYR A 142 12.90 7.79 16.27
CA TYR A 142 11.74 6.91 16.06
C TYR A 142 12.25 5.51 15.72
N MET A 143 12.08 4.54 16.63
CA MET A 143 12.62 3.18 16.49
C MET A 143 11.53 2.14 16.33
N ASN A 144 11.93 0.92 15.94
CA ASN A 144 11.06 -0.24 15.80
C ASN A 144 9.92 0.00 14.80
N LEU A 145 10.18 0.78 13.76
CA LEU A 145 9.22 1.06 12.70
C LEU A 145 8.98 -0.20 11.86
N ALA A 146 7.80 -0.32 11.27
CA ALA A 146 7.48 -1.45 10.40
C ALA A 146 8.49 -1.58 9.25
N PRO A 147 8.89 -2.81 8.87
CA PRO A 147 9.82 -3.02 7.77
C PRO A 147 9.14 -2.71 6.43
N TRP A 148 9.94 -2.54 5.38
CA TRP A 148 9.46 -2.23 4.04
C TRP A 148 8.43 -3.25 3.52
N ALA A 149 8.66 -4.54 3.77
CA ALA A 149 7.75 -5.62 3.37
C ALA A 149 6.32 -5.44 3.91
N ALA A 150 6.15 -4.87 5.11
CA ALA A 150 4.83 -4.64 5.71
C ALA A 150 3.98 -3.67 4.87
N TYR A 151 4.61 -2.71 4.19
CA TYR A 151 3.92 -1.78 3.30
C TYR A 151 3.59 -2.39 1.92
N GLY A 152 4.35 -3.40 1.48
CA GLY A 152 4.18 -4.06 0.19
C GLY A 152 3.19 -5.24 0.18
N GLN A 153 3.03 -5.94 1.31
CA GLN A 153 2.14 -7.11 1.39
C GLN A 153 0.67 -6.77 1.62
N GLN A 154 0.33 -5.58 2.11
CA GLN A 154 -1.06 -5.21 2.43
C GLN A 154 -1.93 -4.84 1.22
N GLY A 155 -1.74 -5.51 0.09
CA GLY A 155 -2.46 -5.27 -1.15
C GLY A 155 -1.48 -5.12 -2.29
N ARG A 156 -0.94 -6.26 -2.74
CA ARG A 156 -0.28 -6.29 -4.06
C ARG A 156 -1.27 -5.69 -5.06
N GLN A 157 -0.79 -5.02 -6.09
CA GLN A 157 -1.71 -4.42 -7.08
C GLN A 157 -2.66 -5.44 -7.73
N ALA A 158 -2.22 -6.70 -7.80
CA ALA A 158 -3.00 -7.84 -8.24
C ALA A 158 -4.01 -8.33 -7.18
N ASP A 159 -3.85 -7.99 -5.91
CA ASP A 159 -4.76 -8.41 -4.85
C ASP A 159 -6.06 -7.61 -4.89
N ARG A 160 -7.15 -8.35 -4.82
CA ARG A 160 -8.51 -7.85 -4.93
C ARG A 160 -9.39 -8.47 -3.88
N LYS A 161 -10.50 -7.78 -3.62
CA LYS A 161 -11.62 -8.33 -2.89
C LYS A 161 -12.87 -8.35 -3.75
N VAL A 162 -13.61 -9.44 -3.66
CA VAL A 162 -14.89 -9.62 -4.35
C VAL A 162 -15.90 -8.58 -3.85
N ALA A 163 -16.45 -7.77 -4.76
CA ALA A 163 -17.31 -6.63 -4.40
C ALA A 163 -18.69 -7.03 -3.84
N GLY A 164 -19.16 -8.21 -4.23
CA GLY A 164 -20.45 -8.80 -3.86
C GLY A 164 -20.49 -10.26 -4.30
N ILE A 165 -21.50 -11.01 -3.87
CA ILE A 165 -21.60 -12.44 -4.20
C ILE A 165 -21.56 -12.63 -5.72
N GLN A 166 -20.62 -13.42 -6.23
CA GLN A 166 -20.44 -13.63 -7.66
C GLN A 166 -20.00 -15.05 -8.00
N ARG A 167 -20.37 -15.51 -9.20
CA ARG A 167 -20.07 -16.86 -9.69
C ARG A 167 -18.57 -17.06 -9.90
N TYR A 168 -18.09 -18.26 -9.62
CA TYR A 168 -16.79 -18.73 -10.07
C TYR A 168 -16.89 -20.02 -10.88
N TYR A 169 -15.84 -20.28 -11.66
CA TYR A 169 -15.73 -21.41 -12.57
C TYR A 169 -14.36 -22.07 -12.39
N THR A 170 -14.27 -23.38 -12.60
CA THR A 170 -13.04 -24.17 -12.50
C THR A 170 -12.12 -24.01 -13.70
N SER A 171 -12.67 -23.64 -14.86
CA SER A 171 -11.92 -23.47 -16.10
C SER A 171 -12.52 -22.36 -16.98
N ALA A 172 -11.77 -21.90 -17.97
CA ALA A 172 -12.27 -20.95 -18.96
C ALA A 172 -13.38 -21.58 -19.82
N GLU A 173 -13.30 -22.88 -20.10
CA GLU A 173 -14.27 -23.66 -20.85
C GLU A 173 -15.61 -23.73 -20.11
N ASP A 174 -15.57 -24.01 -18.81
CA ASP A 174 -16.76 -24.01 -17.94
C ASP A 174 -17.39 -22.62 -17.88
N MET A 175 -16.54 -21.58 -17.82
CA MET A 175 -16.97 -20.19 -17.83
C MET A 175 -17.70 -19.82 -19.13
N GLN A 176 -17.19 -20.26 -20.29
CA GLN A 176 -17.83 -20.05 -21.59
C GLN A 176 -19.14 -20.85 -21.72
N ALA A 177 -19.14 -22.11 -21.28
CA ALA A 177 -20.32 -22.96 -21.28
C ALA A 177 -21.37 -22.56 -20.22
N GLY A 178 -21.00 -21.70 -19.27
CA GLY A 178 -21.87 -21.27 -18.17
C GLY A 178 -22.05 -22.32 -17.07
N ARG A 179 -21.18 -23.34 -17.00
CA ARG A 179 -21.18 -24.37 -15.95
C ARG A 179 -20.54 -23.81 -14.67
N GLU A 180 -21.35 -23.19 -13.83
CA GLU A 180 -20.86 -22.61 -12.58
C GLU A 180 -20.38 -23.68 -11.60
N ALA A 181 -19.22 -23.44 -10.98
CA ALA A 181 -18.69 -24.30 -9.92
C ALA A 181 -19.19 -23.86 -8.53
N GLY A 182 -19.55 -22.59 -8.37
CA GLY A 182 -20.10 -22.05 -7.14
C GLY A 182 -20.14 -20.52 -7.14
N LYS A 183 -20.30 -19.92 -5.95
CA LYS A 183 -20.29 -18.46 -5.77
C LYS A 183 -19.33 -18.05 -4.66
N LEU A 184 -18.45 -17.09 -4.96
CA LEU A 184 -17.61 -16.43 -3.97
C LEU A 184 -18.48 -15.49 -3.14
N ASN A 185 -18.18 -15.40 -1.85
CA ASN A 185 -18.83 -14.46 -0.96
C ASN A 185 -18.28 -13.04 -1.18
N LYS A 186 -19.03 -12.05 -0.71
CA LYS A 186 -18.52 -10.68 -0.63
C LYS A 186 -17.26 -10.64 0.24
N ASP A 187 -16.30 -9.82 -0.14
CA ASP A 187 -15.02 -9.63 0.55
C ASP A 187 -14.11 -10.88 0.57
N THR A 188 -14.41 -11.92 -0.23
CA THR A 188 -13.45 -12.99 -0.54
C THR A 188 -12.20 -12.36 -1.17
N LEU A 189 -11.04 -12.69 -0.61
CA LEU A 189 -9.74 -12.17 -1.03
C LEU A 189 -9.14 -13.05 -2.12
N VAL A 190 -8.68 -12.41 -3.20
CA VAL A 190 -8.14 -13.09 -4.37
C VAL A 190 -6.95 -12.32 -4.95
N THR A 191 -6.00 -13.03 -5.54
CA THR A 191 -4.91 -12.44 -6.35
C THR A 191 -5.19 -12.68 -7.82
N LEU A 192 -5.15 -11.64 -8.64
CA LEU A 192 -5.33 -11.72 -10.09
C LEU A 192 -4.13 -12.43 -10.75
N SER A 193 -4.39 -13.28 -11.74
CA SER A 193 -3.37 -13.70 -12.71
C SER A 193 -3.47 -12.90 -14.01
N ASP A 194 -2.57 -13.19 -14.95
CA ASP A 194 -2.56 -12.59 -16.29
C ASP A 194 -3.57 -13.22 -17.25
N ALA A 195 -4.20 -14.33 -16.86
CA ALA A 195 -5.14 -15.03 -17.72
C ALA A 195 -6.50 -14.32 -17.72
N ILE A 196 -6.78 -13.60 -18.81
CA ILE A 196 -7.99 -12.80 -19.00
C ILE A 196 -8.76 -13.26 -20.23
N VAL A 197 -10.06 -13.50 -20.08
CA VAL A 197 -10.95 -13.97 -21.14
C VAL A 197 -12.22 -13.13 -21.18
N THR A 198 -12.72 -12.87 -22.39
CA THR A 198 -14.04 -12.27 -22.58
C THR A 198 -15.07 -13.37 -22.82
N ARG A 199 -16.17 -13.37 -22.07
CA ARG A 199 -17.23 -14.36 -22.24
C ARG A 199 -18.09 -14.01 -23.46
N SER A 200 -18.29 -14.97 -24.36
CA SER A 200 -18.89 -14.70 -25.68
C SER A 200 -20.33 -14.17 -25.62
N ARG A 201 -21.15 -14.66 -24.68
CA ARG A 201 -22.59 -14.35 -24.63
C ARG A 201 -22.92 -12.92 -24.20
N ASP A 202 -22.10 -12.32 -23.33
CA ASP A 202 -22.39 -11.03 -22.68
C ASP A 202 -21.21 -10.05 -22.69
N ARG A 203 -20.09 -10.45 -23.29
CA ARG A 203 -18.84 -9.69 -23.41
C ARG A 203 -18.31 -9.17 -22.07
N ARG A 204 -18.60 -9.89 -20.98
CA ARG A 204 -18.04 -9.59 -19.66
C ARG A 204 -16.60 -10.10 -19.59
N GLN A 205 -15.73 -9.34 -18.92
CA GLN A 205 -14.35 -9.76 -18.69
C GLN A 205 -14.25 -10.66 -17.46
N PHE A 206 -13.58 -11.79 -17.63
CA PHE A 206 -13.22 -12.72 -16.57
C PHE A 206 -11.71 -12.79 -16.44
N THR A 207 -11.23 -12.95 -15.21
CA THR A 207 -9.82 -13.17 -14.91
C THR A 207 -9.72 -14.45 -14.07
N GLU A 208 -8.70 -15.26 -14.30
CA GLU A 208 -8.31 -16.31 -13.36
C GLU A 208 -7.73 -15.66 -12.10
N VAL A 209 -8.19 -16.10 -10.95
CA VAL A 209 -7.78 -15.57 -9.65
C VAL A 209 -7.42 -16.69 -8.71
N THR A 210 -6.47 -16.44 -7.82
CA THR A 210 -6.06 -17.37 -6.77
C THR A 210 -6.65 -16.94 -5.43
N ILE A 211 -7.32 -17.86 -4.73
CA ILE A 211 -7.84 -17.66 -3.38
C ILE A 211 -6.66 -17.47 -2.43
N THR A 212 -6.58 -16.33 -1.72
CA THR A 212 -5.39 -16.02 -0.90
C THR A 212 -5.39 -16.67 0.48
N ARG A 213 -6.58 -16.92 1.03
CA ARG A 213 -6.77 -17.56 2.33
C ARG A 213 -7.94 -18.52 2.27
N GLU A 214 -7.88 -19.57 3.09
CA GLU A 214 -9.00 -20.49 3.22
C GLU A 214 -10.28 -19.71 3.53
N THR A 215 -11.35 -20.03 2.81
CA THR A 215 -12.63 -19.37 2.95
C THR A 215 -13.76 -20.35 2.63
N LYS A 216 -15.00 -19.92 2.82
CA LYS A 216 -16.17 -20.69 2.39
C LYS A 216 -16.84 -19.99 1.22
N ASN A 217 -17.30 -20.77 0.25
CA ASN A 217 -18.17 -20.28 -0.80
C ASN A 217 -19.59 -19.99 -0.24
N ALA A 218 -20.48 -19.44 -1.05
CA ALA A 218 -21.84 -19.10 -0.61
C ALA A 218 -22.70 -20.32 -0.24
N ALA A 219 -22.30 -21.54 -0.65
CA ALA A 219 -22.93 -22.80 -0.27
C ALA A 219 -22.35 -23.40 1.03
N GLY A 220 -21.32 -22.76 1.62
CA GLY A 220 -20.66 -23.22 2.84
C GLY A 220 -19.52 -24.21 2.62
N GLU A 221 -19.17 -24.51 1.36
CA GLU A 221 -18.08 -25.40 1.00
C GLU A 221 -16.73 -24.68 1.15
N THR A 222 -15.73 -25.40 1.66
CA THR A 222 -14.39 -24.86 1.88
C THR A 222 -13.64 -24.67 0.56
N LEU A 223 -13.10 -23.48 0.35
CA LEU A 223 -12.15 -23.13 -0.70
C LEU A 223 -10.78 -22.94 -0.05
N ALA A 224 -9.85 -23.84 -0.32
CA ALA A 224 -8.50 -23.78 0.21
C ALA A 224 -7.73 -22.57 -0.35
N ALA A 225 -6.78 -22.04 0.43
CA ALA A 225 -5.81 -21.08 -0.07
C ALA A 225 -5.01 -21.70 -1.25
N GLY A 226 -4.69 -20.89 -2.26
CA GLY A 226 -4.01 -21.35 -3.48
C GLY A 226 -4.96 -21.88 -4.57
N THR A 227 -6.25 -22.09 -4.27
CA THR A 227 -7.23 -22.54 -5.28
C THR A 227 -7.35 -21.51 -6.41
N LYS A 228 -7.18 -21.94 -7.66
CA LYS A 228 -7.38 -21.10 -8.85
C LYS A 228 -8.80 -21.24 -9.38
N VAL A 229 -9.46 -20.12 -9.63
CA VAL A 229 -10.83 -20.07 -10.18
C VAL A 229 -10.98 -18.90 -11.15
N TRP A 230 -11.94 -18.99 -12.06
CA TRP A 230 -12.30 -17.90 -12.96
C TRP A 230 -13.50 -17.13 -12.41
N THR A 231 -13.43 -15.80 -12.37
CA THR A 231 -14.56 -14.97 -11.95
C THR A 231 -14.62 -13.64 -12.71
N VAL A 232 -15.78 -12.99 -12.66
CA VAL A 232 -16.01 -11.72 -13.36
C VAL A 232 -15.14 -10.62 -12.73
N SER A 233 -14.53 -9.80 -13.57
CA SER A 233 -13.40 -8.93 -13.19
C SER A 233 -13.47 -7.51 -13.76
N ASP A 234 -14.52 -7.19 -14.52
CA ASP A 234 -14.83 -5.85 -15.01
C ASP A 234 -15.82 -5.11 -14.08
N ARG A 235 -16.04 -3.82 -14.35
CA ARG A 235 -17.13 -3.02 -13.77
C ARG A 235 -17.18 -3.06 -12.23
N GLY A 236 -16.02 -3.02 -11.59
CA GLY A 236 -15.90 -3.01 -10.14
C GLY A 236 -16.28 -4.32 -9.43
N SER A 237 -16.37 -5.44 -10.15
CA SER A 237 -16.58 -6.78 -9.56
C SER A 237 -15.46 -7.21 -8.62
N LEU A 238 -14.22 -6.78 -8.90
CA LEU A 238 -13.03 -7.04 -8.09
C LEU A 238 -12.40 -5.71 -7.66
N ARG A 239 -12.58 -5.34 -6.39
CA ARG A 239 -12.09 -4.07 -5.84
C ARG A 239 -10.63 -4.20 -5.41
N ALA A 240 -9.83 -3.18 -5.70
CA ALA A 240 -8.48 -3.08 -5.16
C ALA A 240 -8.52 -3.16 -3.62
N ILE A 241 -7.61 -3.95 -3.04
CA ILE A 241 -7.34 -3.87 -1.61
C ILE A 241 -6.53 -2.58 -1.38
N LYS A 242 -6.86 -1.84 -0.32
CA LYS A 242 -6.09 -0.66 0.04
C LYS A 242 -4.77 -1.14 0.63
N SER A 243 -3.66 -0.83 -0.04
CA SER A 243 -2.34 -0.90 0.57
C SER A 243 -2.22 0.07 1.74
N ALA A 244 -1.46 -0.32 2.76
CA ALA A 244 -1.03 0.61 3.77
C ALA A 244 -0.33 1.80 3.08
N PRO A 245 -0.62 3.04 3.47
CA PRO A 245 0.05 4.18 2.89
C PRO A 245 1.54 4.12 3.30
N VAL A 246 2.44 4.42 2.36
CA VAL A 246 3.89 4.46 2.63
C VAL A 246 4.27 5.77 3.34
N PRO A 247 5.34 5.78 4.16
CA PRO A 247 5.81 7.01 4.80
C PRO A 247 6.13 8.09 3.77
N SER A 248 5.67 9.33 4.01
CA SER A 248 5.80 10.43 3.05
C SER A 248 7.26 10.79 2.72
N TRP A 249 8.17 10.57 3.66
CA TRP A 249 9.60 10.85 3.48
C TRP A 249 10.30 9.86 2.54
N TRP A 250 9.74 8.68 2.28
CA TRP A 250 10.31 7.70 1.35
C TRP A 250 10.48 8.25 -0.07
N ALA A 251 9.53 9.06 -0.52
CA ALA A 251 9.58 9.71 -1.83
C ALA A 251 10.65 10.81 -1.92
N LYS A 252 11.11 11.31 -0.77
CA LYS A 252 12.18 12.33 -0.68
C LYS A 252 13.57 11.70 -0.60
N CYS A 253 13.69 10.39 -0.38
CA CYS A 253 14.96 9.69 -0.41
C CYS A 253 15.54 9.62 -1.84
N THR A 254 16.85 9.47 -1.94
CA THR A 254 17.54 9.24 -3.22
C THR A 254 18.47 8.03 -3.05
N PRO A 255 18.14 6.87 -3.63
CA PRO A 255 16.90 6.52 -4.34
C PRO A 255 15.66 6.54 -3.44
N ALA A 256 14.48 6.77 -4.02
CA ALA A 256 13.22 6.72 -3.27
C ALA A 256 12.85 5.29 -2.89
N TYR A 257 12.34 5.07 -1.68
CA TYR A 257 11.70 3.80 -1.34
C TYR A 257 10.31 3.76 -1.97
N THR A 258 9.98 2.65 -2.62
CA THR A 258 8.69 2.44 -3.29
C THR A 258 8.19 1.04 -3.02
N THR A 259 6.87 0.86 -2.97
CA THR A 259 6.20 -0.44 -2.96
C THR A 259 5.56 -0.77 -4.32
N GLN A 260 5.85 0.03 -5.35
CA GLN A 260 5.40 -0.28 -6.71
C GLN A 260 5.99 -1.63 -7.14
N PRO A 261 5.15 -2.59 -7.59
CA PRO A 261 5.65 -3.85 -8.11
C PRO A 261 6.56 -3.62 -9.31
N GLU A 262 7.60 -4.46 -9.44
CA GLU A 262 8.45 -4.46 -10.64
C GLU A 262 7.61 -4.62 -11.91
N GLY A 263 7.94 -3.86 -12.95
CA GLY A 263 7.24 -3.90 -14.24
C GLY A 263 5.96 -3.08 -14.34
N VAL A 264 5.44 -2.53 -13.23
CA VAL A 264 4.29 -1.61 -13.25
C VAL A 264 4.76 -0.17 -13.47
N VAL A 265 4.13 0.52 -14.41
CA VAL A 265 4.38 1.94 -14.70
C VAL A 265 3.16 2.77 -14.35
N ASN A 266 3.35 3.73 -13.44
CA ASN A 266 2.39 4.82 -13.24
C ASN A 266 2.49 5.82 -14.38
N CYS A 267 1.36 6.23 -14.93
CA CYS A 267 1.29 7.13 -16.07
C CYS A 267 0.04 8.00 -16.03
N THR A 268 -0.03 8.96 -16.95
CA THR A 268 -1.23 9.74 -17.24
C THR A 268 -1.61 9.60 -18.70
N SER A 269 -2.90 9.65 -19.01
CA SER A 269 -3.36 9.76 -20.40
C SER A 269 -2.86 11.07 -21.01
N ARG A 270 -2.12 11.02 -22.12
CA ARG A 270 -1.59 12.24 -22.75
C ARG A 270 -2.70 13.12 -23.31
N THR A 271 -3.71 12.47 -23.91
CA THR A 271 -4.88 13.13 -24.48
C THR A 271 -6.13 12.41 -24.00
N ASP A 272 -7.29 12.88 -24.46
CA ASP A 272 -8.52 12.20 -24.14
C ASP A 272 -8.67 10.88 -24.91
N TRP A 273 -8.68 9.76 -24.21
CA TRP A 273 -8.76 8.42 -24.79
C TRP A 273 -10.06 7.70 -24.48
N GLY A 274 -10.57 6.93 -25.45
CA GLY A 274 -11.68 6.01 -25.18
C GLY A 274 -11.22 4.84 -24.29
N TYR A 275 -12.06 4.42 -23.35
CA TYR A 275 -11.83 3.20 -22.58
C TYR A 275 -12.85 2.11 -22.93
N TYR A 276 -12.46 0.86 -22.77
CA TYR A 276 -13.23 -0.34 -23.13
C TYR A 276 -13.27 -1.31 -21.93
N LEU A 277 -14.36 -2.07 -21.80
CA LEU A 277 -14.60 -2.92 -20.62
C LEU A 277 -14.12 -4.37 -20.80
N SER A 278 -13.79 -4.76 -22.03
CA SER A 278 -13.30 -6.09 -22.36
C SER A 278 -12.37 -6.05 -23.58
N ARG A 279 -11.56 -7.09 -23.76
CA ARG A 279 -10.72 -7.27 -24.94
C ARG A 279 -11.56 -7.27 -26.22
N GLU A 280 -12.74 -7.89 -26.18
CA GLU A 280 -13.64 -7.96 -27.33
C GLU A 280 -14.25 -6.60 -27.70
N ASP A 281 -14.54 -5.77 -26.70
CA ASP A 281 -15.00 -4.39 -26.95
C ASP A 281 -13.92 -3.56 -27.64
N VAL A 282 -12.63 -3.78 -27.34
CA VAL A 282 -11.52 -3.16 -28.08
C VAL A 282 -11.58 -3.60 -29.54
N LEU A 283 -11.56 -4.91 -29.81
CA LEU A 283 -11.56 -5.47 -31.17
C LEU A 283 -12.74 -5.00 -32.02
N HIS A 284 -13.92 -4.84 -31.40
CA HIS A 284 -15.13 -4.34 -32.06
C HIS A 284 -15.29 -2.82 -32.04
N ASN A 285 -14.30 -2.07 -31.55
CA ASN A 285 -14.35 -0.61 -31.41
C ASN A 285 -15.58 -0.10 -30.63
N LYS A 286 -16.01 -0.86 -29.61
CA LYS A 286 -17.15 -0.52 -28.76
C LYS A 286 -16.68 0.18 -27.48
N LYS A 287 -16.42 1.49 -27.58
CA LYS A 287 -16.02 2.30 -26.42
C LYS A 287 -17.13 2.33 -25.36
N ALA A 288 -16.74 2.26 -24.09
CA ALA A 288 -17.65 2.41 -22.95
C ALA A 288 -17.70 3.85 -22.43
N GLY A 289 -16.63 4.62 -22.62
CA GLY A 289 -16.55 6.03 -22.26
C GLY A 289 -15.21 6.63 -22.64
N ARG A 290 -14.86 7.76 -22.03
CA ARG A 290 -13.62 8.51 -22.30
C ARG A 290 -12.90 8.88 -21.00
N LEU A 291 -11.58 8.72 -20.96
CA LEU A 291 -10.69 9.29 -19.97
C LEU A 291 -10.14 10.61 -20.52
N THR A 292 -10.21 11.69 -19.75
CA THR A 292 -9.67 13.00 -20.15
C THR A 292 -8.14 12.98 -20.16
N ALA A 293 -7.48 13.92 -20.81
CA ALA A 293 -6.05 14.17 -20.64
C ALA A 293 -5.68 14.33 -19.16
N GLY A 294 -4.49 13.86 -18.78
CA GLY A 294 -3.98 13.87 -17.41
C GLY A 294 -4.65 12.87 -16.46
N PHE A 295 -5.48 11.95 -16.95
CA PHE A 295 -6.13 10.97 -16.09
C PHE A 295 -5.08 9.97 -15.55
N PRO A 296 -4.98 9.78 -14.22
CA PRO A 296 -3.95 8.92 -13.63
C PRO A 296 -4.27 7.45 -13.82
N LEU A 297 -3.28 6.67 -14.27
CA LEU A 297 -3.38 5.26 -14.63
C LEU A 297 -2.12 4.50 -14.18
N SER A 298 -2.23 3.18 -14.07
CA SER A 298 -1.06 2.29 -13.97
C SER A 298 -1.24 1.04 -14.82
N TYR A 299 -0.16 0.52 -15.41
CA TYR A 299 -0.19 -0.65 -16.27
C TYR A 299 1.18 -1.30 -16.41
N GLU A 300 1.22 -2.51 -16.97
CA GLU A 300 2.45 -3.27 -17.20
C GLU A 300 2.80 -3.28 -18.69
N PRO A 301 3.71 -2.42 -19.17
CA PRO A 301 4.05 -2.32 -20.59
C PRO A 301 4.70 -3.60 -21.16
N GLY A 302 5.35 -4.42 -20.31
CA GLY A 302 5.94 -5.69 -20.71
C GLY A 302 4.97 -6.88 -20.74
N ASN A 303 3.75 -6.72 -20.22
CA ASN A 303 2.81 -7.82 -20.06
C ASN A 303 1.93 -8.00 -21.29
N THR A 304 2.37 -8.86 -22.21
CA THR A 304 1.68 -9.13 -23.48
C THR A 304 0.31 -9.80 -23.31
N ALA A 305 0.09 -10.55 -22.22
CA ALA A 305 -1.22 -11.14 -21.91
C ALA A 305 -2.28 -10.08 -21.59
N GLN A 306 -1.84 -8.93 -21.09
CA GLN A 306 -2.67 -7.76 -20.81
C GLN A 306 -2.65 -6.73 -21.96
N GLN A 307 -2.29 -7.15 -23.18
CA GLN A 307 -2.29 -6.32 -24.37
C GLN A 307 -3.14 -6.90 -25.50
N VAL A 308 -3.72 -6.02 -26.31
CA VAL A 308 -4.43 -6.39 -27.53
C VAL A 308 -4.18 -5.35 -28.61
N ILE A 309 -3.89 -5.83 -29.81
CA ILE A 309 -3.77 -4.98 -30.99
C ILE A 309 -5.12 -4.99 -31.70
N ARG A 310 -5.69 -3.80 -31.91
CA ARG A 310 -6.87 -3.66 -32.76
C ARG A 310 -6.43 -3.48 -34.21
N PRO A 311 -6.86 -4.36 -35.13
CA PRO A 311 -6.55 -4.21 -36.55
C PRO A 311 -7.29 -3.01 -37.15
N GLY A 312 -6.68 -2.36 -38.15
CA GLY A 312 -7.22 -1.21 -38.87
C GLY A 312 -6.11 -0.49 -39.65
N ASP A 313 -6.46 0.58 -40.37
CA ASP A 313 -5.52 1.36 -41.21
C ASP A 313 -4.30 1.89 -40.44
N ALA A 314 -4.50 2.16 -39.14
CA ALA A 314 -3.43 2.33 -38.16
C ALA A 314 -3.68 1.35 -37.01
N ALA A 315 -2.96 0.24 -37.00
CA ALA A 315 -3.01 -0.72 -35.90
C ALA A 315 -2.65 -0.01 -34.59
N ARG A 316 -3.47 -0.21 -33.56
CA ARG A 316 -3.29 0.42 -32.25
C ARG A 316 -3.15 -0.64 -31.17
N THR A 317 -2.20 -0.45 -30.26
CA THR A 317 -2.00 -1.31 -29.09
C THR A 317 -2.82 -0.77 -27.93
N PHE A 318 -3.54 -1.66 -27.26
CA PHE A 318 -4.29 -1.36 -26.06
C PHE A 318 -3.76 -2.22 -24.92
N SER A 319 -3.62 -1.63 -23.74
CA SER A 319 -3.25 -2.34 -22.53
C SER A 319 -4.40 -2.31 -21.53
N LEU A 320 -4.52 -3.35 -20.71
CA LEU A 320 -5.34 -3.31 -19.52
C LEU A 320 -4.66 -2.40 -18.49
N VAL A 321 -5.34 -1.33 -18.08
CA VAL A 321 -4.84 -0.33 -17.13
C VAL A 321 -5.69 -0.31 -15.88
N THR A 322 -5.11 0.06 -14.75
CA THR A 322 -5.79 0.31 -13.47
C THR A 322 -6.06 1.81 -13.30
N LEU A 323 -7.28 2.19 -12.92
CA LEU A 323 -7.67 3.58 -12.72
C LEU A 323 -7.07 4.16 -11.42
N GLY A 324 -6.41 5.32 -11.51
CA GLY A 324 -5.84 6.02 -10.36
C GLY A 324 -6.84 6.84 -9.54
N ARG A 325 -8.05 7.09 -10.08
CA ARG A 325 -9.17 7.79 -9.41
C ARG A 325 -10.53 7.31 -9.94
N ASP A 326 -11.61 7.69 -9.26
CA ASP A 326 -12.99 7.39 -9.69
C ASP A 326 -13.30 8.00 -11.08
N LYS A 327 -14.11 7.30 -11.88
CA LYS A 327 -14.61 7.75 -13.18
C LYS A 327 -16.05 7.28 -13.40
N ASP A 328 -16.99 8.22 -13.37
CA ASP A 328 -18.42 7.95 -13.51
C ASP A 328 -18.89 6.84 -12.53
N THR A 329 -19.25 5.67 -13.05
CA THR A 329 -19.64 4.49 -12.27
C THR A 329 -18.46 3.60 -11.88
N LEU A 330 -17.29 3.81 -12.48
CA LEU A 330 -16.04 3.09 -12.17
C LEU A 330 -15.34 3.74 -10.98
N LYS A 331 -14.68 2.91 -10.18
CA LYS A 331 -13.98 3.32 -8.96
C LYS A 331 -12.47 3.26 -9.14
N LYS A 332 -11.75 4.04 -8.34
CA LYS A 332 -10.30 3.91 -8.21
C LYS A 332 -9.93 2.45 -8.01
N GLY A 333 -8.98 1.96 -8.80
CA GLY A 333 -8.56 0.57 -8.82
C GLY A 333 -9.29 -0.29 -9.86
N ASP A 334 -10.41 0.12 -10.44
CA ASP A 334 -11.04 -0.64 -11.52
C ASP A 334 -10.11 -0.77 -12.72
N ARG A 335 -10.24 -1.86 -13.48
CA ARG A 335 -9.41 -2.13 -14.66
C ARG A 335 -10.22 -1.97 -15.94
N VAL A 336 -9.63 -1.27 -16.92
CA VAL A 336 -10.22 -1.00 -18.23
C VAL A 336 -9.14 -1.07 -19.32
N TRP A 337 -9.54 -1.27 -20.56
CA TRP A 337 -8.60 -1.23 -21.69
C TRP A 337 -8.51 0.18 -22.26
N VAL A 338 -7.30 0.66 -22.50
CA VAL A 338 -7.01 1.98 -23.07
C VAL A 338 -5.86 1.84 -24.07
N VAL A 339 -5.81 2.73 -25.06
CA VAL A 339 -4.69 2.78 -26.01
C VAL A 339 -3.38 3.11 -25.27
N SER A 340 -2.33 2.38 -25.63
CA SER A 340 -1.03 2.41 -24.96
C SER A 340 0.15 2.46 -25.93
N ASP A 341 -0.09 2.50 -27.25
CA ASP A 341 0.97 2.66 -28.23
C ASP A 341 1.63 4.05 -28.23
N GLY A 342 2.90 4.06 -28.65
CA GLY A 342 3.71 5.27 -28.81
C GLY A 342 3.63 6.18 -27.59
N ASP A 343 3.21 7.43 -27.83
CA ASP A 343 3.14 8.49 -26.84
C ASP A 343 1.76 8.62 -26.15
N SER A 344 0.89 7.62 -26.30
CA SER A 344 -0.50 7.68 -25.81
C SER A 344 -0.61 7.84 -24.29
N LEU A 345 0.36 7.28 -23.55
CA LEU A 345 0.47 7.36 -22.10
C LEU A 345 1.80 8.04 -21.74
N THR A 346 1.77 8.98 -20.80
CA THR A 346 2.96 9.69 -20.30
C THR A 346 3.37 9.07 -18.97
N PRO A 347 4.50 8.36 -18.88
CA PRO A 347 5.00 7.85 -17.61
C PRO A 347 5.15 8.98 -16.60
N VAL A 348 4.71 8.74 -15.37
CA VAL A 348 5.09 9.60 -14.25
C VAL A 348 6.51 9.18 -13.91
N ALA A 349 7.48 10.08 -14.15
CA ALA A 349 8.89 9.78 -13.90
C ALA A 349 9.06 9.23 -12.47
N PRO A 350 9.64 8.03 -12.31
CA PRO A 350 10.21 7.64 -11.03
C PRO A 350 11.22 8.71 -10.63
N ALA A 351 11.34 9.03 -9.34
CA ALA A 351 12.44 9.85 -8.87
C ALA A 351 13.75 9.24 -9.40
N ALA A 352 14.51 10.01 -10.15
CA ALA A 352 15.63 9.54 -10.94
C ALA A 352 16.69 8.86 -10.04
N SER A 353 16.80 7.53 -10.10
CA SER A 353 18.03 6.84 -9.75
C SER A 353 18.03 5.43 -10.33
N GLY A 354 19.09 5.09 -11.08
CA GLY A 354 19.36 3.72 -11.51
C GLY A 354 19.96 2.82 -10.43
N SER A 355 20.07 3.30 -9.18
CA SER A 355 20.47 2.49 -8.02
C SER A 355 19.26 2.11 -7.15
N GLU A 356 19.30 0.92 -6.56
CA GLU A 356 18.29 0.49 -5.58
C GLU A 356 18.45 1.24 -4.24
N PRO A 357 17.36 1.50 -3.51
CA PRO A 357 17.44 2.07 -2.17
C PRO A 357 18.18 1.11 -1.22
N VAL A 358 18.94 1.68 -0.28
CA VAL A 358 19.71 0.91 0.71
C VAL A 358 18.77 0.31 1.75
N PHE A 359 18.83 -0.99 1.95
CA PHE A 359 18.06 -1.68 2.99
C PHE A 359 18.97 -2.23 4.08
N ASN A 360 18.43 -2.39 5.29
CA ASN A 360 19.05 -3.02 6.46
C ASN A 360 20.30 -2.30 7.02
N ASP A 361 20.85 -1.32 6.31
CA ASP A 361 21.96 -0.47 6.77
C ASP A 361 21.49 0.92 7.20
N VAL A 362 22.33 1.57 8.02
CA VAL A 362 22.14 2.99 8.36
C VAL A 362 22.55 3.83 7.17
N TYR A 363 21.65 4.70 6.74
CA TYR A 363 21.90 5.68 5.71
C TYR A 363 21.91 7.09 6.29
N VAL A 364 22.92 7.86 5.92
CA VAL A 364 23.06 9.29 6.26
C VAL A 364 22.97 10.06 4.94
N PRO A 365 21.92 10.85 4.70
CA PRO A 365 21.77 11.58 3.46
C PRO A 365 22.81 12.70 3.35
N PRO A 366 23.29 13.01 2.13
CA PRO A 366 24.19 14.14 1.92
C PRO A 366 23.50 15.50 2.17
N VAL A 367 22.18 15.55 1.98
CA VAL A 367 21.32 16.70 2.29
C VAL A 367 20.19 16.22 3.22
N PRO A 368 20.00 16.84 4.39
CA PRO A 368 18.91 16.47 5.29
C PRO A 368 17.52 16.58 4.61
N VAL A 369 16.61 15.67 4.97
CA VAL A 369 15.25 15.65 4.40
C VAL A 369 14.32 16.41 5.33
N THR A 370 13.83 17.58 4.92
CA THR A 370 12.85 18.35 5.71
C THR A 370 11.56 17.55 5.90
N VAL A 371 11.09 17.47 7.15
CA VAL A 371 9.85 16.79 7.54
C VAL A 371 8.79 17.77 8.01
#